data_AF-A0A1V4YFC1-F1
#
_entry.id   AF-A0A1V4YFC1-F1
#
_cell.length_a   1.000
_cell.length_b   1.000
_cell.length_c   1.000
_cell.angle_alpha   90.00
_cell.angle_beta   90.00
_cell.angle_gamma   90.00
#
_symmetry.space_group_name_H-M   'P 1'
#
loop_
_entity.id
_entity.type
_entity.pdbx_description
1 polymer ?
#
loop_
_entity_poly.entity_id
_entity_poly.type
_entity_poly.pdbx_seq_one_letter_code
_entity_poly.pdbx_strand_id
1 'polypeptide(L)'
;MVDFDILTAIGVIGTLLALLFAVAIWYINLRNKISEIEYKRKQDLYTKKQNSYAKLIESLIGLDSGFGNVEKQLEFLNETNLIWLYSPDDVIKKSINF
;
A
#
# COMPACT_ATOMS: atom_id res chain seq x y z
N MET A 1 16.30 59.25 13.68
CA MET A 1 17.27 58.15 13.85
C MET A 1 16.58 56.89 14.40
N VAL A 2 15.68 57.02 15.39
CA VAL A 2 14.92 55.89 15.98
C VAL A 2 14.03 55.11 15.00
N ASP A 3 13.38 55.78 14.03
CA ASP A 3 12.45 55.11 13.10
C ASP A 3 13.15 54.16 12.10
N PHE A 4 14.43 54.42 11.81
CA PHE A 4 15.24 53.61 10.90
C PHE A 4 15.62 52.25 11.53
N ASP A 5 15.87 52.22 12.83
CA ASP A 5 16.20 51.01 13.58
C ASP A 5 14.98 50.09 13.75
N ILE A 6 13.79 50.67 13.89
CA ILE A 6 12.54 49.91 13.99
C ILE A 6 12.20 49.24 12.64
N LEU A 7 12.37 49.94 11.52
CA LEU A 7 12.06 49.42 10.19
C LEU A 7 12.99 48.25 9.82
N THR A 8 14.28 48.36 10.15
CA THR A 8 15.27 47.29 9.92
C THR A 8 15.00 46.09 10.83
N ALA A 9 14.64 46.31 12.09
CA ALA A 9 14.25 45.22 13.01
C ALA A 9 13.03 44.43 12.49
N ILE A 10 12.00 45.11 11.98
CA ILE A 10 10.82 44.46 11.39
C ILE A 10 11.20 43.61 10.18
N GLY A 11 12.09 44.12 9.32
CA GLY A 11 12.59 43.37 8.15
C GLY A 11 13.35 42.10 8.55
N VAL A 12 14.22 42.19 9.55
CA VAL A 12 14.99 41.04 10.06
C VAL A 12 14.06 39.99 10.67
N ILE A 13 13.08 40.40 11.49
CA ILE A 13 12.10 39.50 12.09
C ILE A 13 11.24 38.83 11.02
N GLY A 14 10.76 39.58 10.02
CA GLY A 14 9.99 39.03 8.91
C GLY A 14 10.77 37.98 8.12
N THR A 15 12.07 38.23 7.88
CA THR A 15 12.94 37.28 7.18
C THR A 15 13.17 36.01 7.99
N LEU A 16 13.37 36.13 9.30
CA LEU A 16 13.51 34.98 10.20
C LEU A 16 12.23 34.14 10.25
N LEU A 17 11.07 34.77 10.33
CA LEU A 17 9.78 34.08 10.28
C LEU A 17 9.59 33.35 8.94
N ALA A 18 9.91 33.99 7.82
CA ALA A 18 9.81 33.37 6.50
C ALA A 18 10.70 32.13 6.39
N LEU A 19 11.94 32.19 6.91
CA LEU A 19 12.84 31.04 6.97
C LEU A 19 12.27 29.90 7.83
N LEU A 20 11.71 30.22 9.00
CA LEU A 20 11.10 29.22 9.87
C LEU A 20 9.90 28.53 9.20
N PHE A 21 9.04 29.29 8.52
CA PHE A 21 7.93 28.71 7.77
C PHE A 21 8.40 27.86 6.59
N ALA A 22 9.42 28.28 5.86
CA ALA A 22 9.99 27.47 4.77
C ALA A 22 10.53 26.13 5.28
N VAL A 23 11.24 26.13 6.40
CA VAL A 23 11.74 24.91 7.05
C VAL A 23 10.58 24.02 7.52
N ALA A 24 9.54 24.59 8.13
CA ALA A 24 8.37 23.84 8.58
C ALA A 24 7.62 23.20 7.40
N ILE A 25 7.38 23.94 6.31
CA ILE A 25 6.74 23.45 5.09
C ILE A 25 7.57 22.33 4.47
N TRP A 26 8.89 22.52 4.34
CA TRP A 26 9.79 21.51 3.81
C TRP A 26 9.73 20.21 4.64
N TYR A 27 9.72 20.34 5.97
CA TYR A 27 9.64 19.21 6.88
C TYR A 27 8.33 18.42 6.74
N ILE A 28 7.20 19.11 6.65
CA ILE A 28 5.88 18.50 6.42
C ILE A 28 5.87 17.76 5.09
N ASN A 29 6.37 18.39 4.03
CA ASN A 29 6.42 17.78 2.69
C ASN A 29 7.28 16.51 2.67
N LEU A 30 8.41 16.52 3.40
CA LEU A 30 9.27 15.35 3.52
C LEU A 30 8.54 14.17 4.19
N ARG A 31 7.82 14.43 5.28
CA ARG A 31 7.05 13.40 6.00
C ARG A 31 5.89 12.85 5.15
N ASN A 32 5.16 13.73 4.46
CA ASN A 32 4.05 13.32 3.61
C ASN A 32 4.53 12.41 2.48
N LYS A 33 5.65 12.74 1.85
CA LYS A 33 6.24 11.92 0.78
C LYS A 33 6.60 10.51 1.27
N ILE A 34 7.14 10.39 2.48
CA ILE A 34 7.45 9.08 3.09
C ILE A 34 6.15 8.29 3.33
N SER A 35 5.14 8.93 3.91
CA SER A 35 3.84 8.32 4.16
C SER A 35 3.12 7.87 2.87
N GLU A 36 3.21 8.65 1.80
CA GLU A 36 2.62 8.29 0.50
C GLU A 36 3.27 7.05 -0.11
N ILE A 37 4.61 6.93 -0.02
CA ILE A 37 5.34 5.76 -0.52
C ILE A 37 4.92 4.49 0.24
N GLU A 38 4.82 4.58 1.56
CA GLU A 38 4.37 3.45 2.39
C GLU A 38 2.90 3.08 2.13
N TYR A 39 2.03 4.08 2.02
CA TYR A 39 0.62 3.88 1.69
C TYR A 39 0.45 3.19 0.33
N LYS A 40 1.16 3.69 -0.70
CA LYS A 40 1.10 3.12 -2.05
C LYS A 40 1.60 1.68 -2.08
N ARG A 41 2.67 1.36 -1.34
CA ARG A 41 3.13 -0.03 -1.19
C ARG A 41 2.09 -0.93 -0.55
N LYS A 42 1.43 -0.47 0.52
CA LYS A 42 0.36 -1.23 1.17
C LYS A 42 -0.81 -1.44 0.21
N GLN A 43 -1.24 -0.40 -0.49
CA GLN A 43 -2.33 -0.48 -1.45
C GLN A 43 -2.03 -1.45 -2.60
N ASP A 44 -0.82 -1.41 -3.17
CA ASP A 44 -0.41 -2.36 -4.20
C ASP A 44 -0.43 -3.81 -3.69
N LEU A 45 0.01 -4.05 -2.46
CA LEU A 45 -0.06 -5.37 -1.84
C LEU A 45 -1.50 -5.83 -1.63
N TYR A 46 -2.40 -4.96 -1.16
CA TYR A 46 -3.82 -5.27 -1.01
C TYR A 46 -4.48 -5.60 -2.35
N THR A 47 -4.22 -4.79 -3.39
CA THR A 47 -4.77 -5.02 -4.72
C THR A 47 -4.27 -6.33 -5.32
N LYS A 48 -2.96 -6.62 -5.21
CA LYS A 48 -2.39 -7.91 -5.66
C LYS A 48 -3.04 -9.08 -4.92
N LYS A 49 -3.17 -8.96 -3.59
CA LYS A 49 -3.83 -9.95 -2.75
C LYS A 49 -5.26 -10.20 -3.24
N GLN A 50 -6.06 -9.14 -3.40
CA GLN A 50 -7.44 -9.24 -3.86
C GLN A 50 -7.56 -9.95 -5.21
N ASN A 51 -6.72 -9.59 -6.19
CA ASN A 51 -6.72 -10.22 -7.51
C ASN A 51 -6.39 -11.72 -7.45
N SER A 52 -5.43 -12.12 -6.62
CA SER A 52 -5.10 -13.54 -6.43
C SER A 52 -6.24 -14.32 -5.77
N TYR A 53 -6.91 -13.74 -4.76
CA TYR A 53 -8.08 -14.39 -4.17
C TYR A 53 -9.27 -14.47 -5.15
N ALA A 54 -9.48 -13.46 -5.99
CA ALA A 54 -10.54 -13.49 -7.00
C ALA A 54 -10.33 -14.66 -7.98
N LYS A 55 -9.10 -14.88 -8.46
CA LYS A 55 -8.75 -16.01 -9.33
C LYS A 55 -8.91 -17.36 -8.64
N LEU A 56 -8.56 -17.46 -7.36
CA LEU A 56 -8.80 -18.68 -6.59
C LEU A 56 -10.29 -19.01 -6.50
N ILE A 57 -11.13 -18.02 -6.22
CA ILE A 57 -12.57 -18.22 -6.13
C ILE A 57 -13.13 -18.62 -7.50
N GLU A 58 -12.68 -17.99 -8.58
CA GLU A 58 -13.10 -18.33 -9.94
C GLU A 58 -12.69 -19.75 -10.34
N SER A 59 -11.46 -20.17 -10.05
CA SER A 59 -11.00 -21.55 -10.27
C SER A 59 -11.76 -22.56 -9.41
N LEU A 60 -12.11 -22.22 -8.17
CA LEU A 60 -12.90 -23.07 -7.27
C LEU A 60 -14.36 -23.22 -7.73
N ILE A 61 -14.99 -22.15 -8.24
CA ILE A 61 -16.32 -22.21 -8.89
C ILE A 61 -16.25 -23.06 -10.17
N GLY A 62 -15.18 -22.89 -10.95
CA GLY A 62 -14.91 -23.69 -12.15
C GLY A 62 -14.71 -25.18 -11.84
N LEU A 63 -14.16 -25.50 -10.68
CA LEU A 63 -13.96 -26.85 -10.14
C LEU A 63 -15.29 -27.50 -9.71
N ASP A 64 -16.08 -26.79 -8.91
CA ASP A 64 -17.37 -27.29 -8.37
C ASP A 64 -18.39 -27.54 -9.48
N SER A 65 -18.37 -26.72 -10.54
CA SER A 65 -19.18 -26.89 -11.76
C SER A 65 -18.65 -27.94 -12.74
N GLY A 66 -17.46 -28.51 -12.49
CA GLY A 66 -16.72 -29.38 -13.42
C GLY A 66 -16.24 -30.70 -12.81
N PHE A 67 -17.07 -31.33 -11.97
CA PHE A 67 -16.78 -32.62 -11.33
C PHE A 67 -16.11 -33.62 -12.31
N GLY A 68 -14.83 -33.91 -12.08
CA GLY A 68 -14.06 -34.91 -12.85
C GLY A 68 -13.04 -34.37 -13.86
N ASN A 69 -12.89 -33.04 -14.03
CA ASN A 69 -11.87 -32.50 -14.93
C ASN A 69 -10.54 -32.24 -14.20
N VAL A 70 -9.57 -33.13 -14.43
CA VAL A 70 -8.20 -33.09 -13.86
C VAL A 70 -7.48 -31.78 -14.19
N GLU A 71 -7.76 -31.18 -15.35
CA GLU A 71 -7.10 -29.92 -15.78
C GLU A 71 -7.51 -28.75 -14.88
N LYS A 72 -8.79 -28.69 -14.49
CA LYS A 72 -9.31 -27.66 -13.57
C LYS A 72 -8.83 -27.86 -12.13
N GLN A 73 -8.63 -29.10 -11.70
CA GLN A 73 -8.00 -29.41 -10.41
C GLN A 73 -6.55 -28.93 -10.37
N LEU A 74 -5.81 -29.13 -11.45
CA LEU A 74 -4.42 -28.70 -11.58
C LEU A 74 -4.32 -27.16 -11.60
N GLU A 75 -5.25 -26.49 -12.28
CA GLU A 75 -5.35 -25.02 -12.30
C GLU A 75 -5.66 -24.45 -10.91
N PHE A 76 -6.60 -25.06 -10.17
CA PHE A 76 -6.91 -24.69 -8.79
C PHE A 76 -5.72 -24.89 -7.84
N LEU A 77 -5.01 -26.01 -7.95
CA LEU A 77 -3.78 -26.28 -7.18
C LEU A 77 -2.66 -25.28 -7.49
N ASN A 78 -2.51 -24.90 -8.76
CA ASN A 78 -1.51 -23.94 -9.19
C ASN A 78 -1.81 -22.54 -8.66
N GLU A 79 -3.06 -22.08 -8.79
CA GLU A 79 -3.50 -20.81 -8.21
C GLU A 79 -3.34 -20.83 -6.69
N THR A 80 -3.74 -21.92 -6.00
CA THR A 80 -3.54 -22.10 -4.55
C THR A 80 -2.06 -21.96 -4.13
N ASN A 81 -1.14 -22.58 -4.87
CA ASN A 81 0.30 -22.47 -4.60
C ASN A 81 0.83 -21.04 -4.74
N LEU A 82 0.28 -20.25 -5.68
CA LEU A 82 0.69 -18.85 -5.88
C LEU A 82 0.26 -17.94 -4.71
N ILE A 83 -0.81 -18.30 -4.00
CA ILE A 83 -1.35 -17.54 -2.85
C ILE A 83 -0.91 -18.09 -1.51
N TRP A 84 -0.21 -19.23 -1.46
CA TRP A 84 0.34 -19.84 -0.23
C TRP A 84 0.94 -18.80 0.70
N LEU A 85 1.76 -17.87 0.17
CA LEU A 85 2.50 -16.91 0.99
C LEU A 85 1.59 -15.87 1.68
N TYR A 86 0.35 -15.72 1.21
CA TYR A 86 -0.61 -14.71 1.65
C TYR A 86 -1.91 -15.31 2.18
N SER A 87 -2.02 -16.63 2.21
CA SER A 87 -3.19 -17.38 2.67
C SER A 87 -3.07 -17.78 4.14
N PRO A 88 -4.16 -17.68 4.92
CA PRO A 88 -4.21 -18.27 6.26
C PRO A 88 -3.98 -19.78 6.20
N ASP A 89 -3.26 -20.34 7.18
CA ASP A 89 -2.94 -21.77 7.26
C ASP A 89 -4.16 -22.69 7.11
N ASP A 90 -5.33 -22.26 7.60
CA ASP A 90 -6.57 -23.03 7.52
C ASP A 90 -7.09 -23.19 6.08
N VAL A 91 -6.81 -22.22 5.21
CA VAL A 91 -7.17 -22.28 3.78
C VAL A 91 -6.24 -23.25 3.06
N ILE A 92 -4.94 -23.23 3.38
CA ILE A 92 -3.93 -24.13 2.80
C ILE A 92 -4.19 -25.58 3.20
N LYS A 93 -4.51 -25.83 4.47
CA LYS A 93 -4.84 -27.18 4.96
C LYS A 93 -6.09 -27.75 4.30
N LYS A 94 -7.08 -26.92 3.99
CA LYS A 94 -8.30 -27.34 3.31
C LYS A 94 -8.09 -27.58 1.81
N SER A 95 -7.24 -26.80 1.15
CA SER A 95 -6.96 -26.98 -0.29
C SER A 95 -6.08 -28.20 -0.59
N ILE A 96 -5.18 -28.58 0.33
CA ILE A 96 -4.38 -29.82 0.20
C ILE A 96 -5.24 -31.08 0.38
N ASN A 97 -6.36 -30.97 1.12
CA ASN A 97 -7.29 -32.08 1.36
C ASN A 97 -8.42 -32.16 0.33
N PHE A 98 -8.42 -31.29 -0.69
CA PHE A 98 -9.31 -31.33 -1.85
C PHE A 98 -8.75 -32.26 -2.93
#